data_AF-A0A6G0THR4-F1
#
_entry.id   AF-A0A6G0THR4-F1
#
_cell.length_a   1.000
_cell.length_b   1.000
_cell.length_c   1.000
_cell.angle_alpha   90.00
_cell.angle_beta   90.00
_cell.angle_gamma   90.00
#
_symmetry.space_group_name_H-M   'P 1'
#
loop_
_entity.id
_entity.type
_entity.pdbx_description
1 polymer ?
#
loop_
_entity_poly.entity_id
_entity_poly.type
_entity_poly.pdbx_seq_one_letter_code
_entity_poly.pdbx_strand_id
1 'polypeptide(L)'
;MLRGIKYNWKQLIAYYLEPFFEVDGQQVIYMFDPPHLFKSTFNMFFKYLFKINEDLVDKKHLDNFYNYDSKCNLRMAPKLTYFHIYPGLFDKMKVKLAAQVFSATVAASMSTVLNCGLLLIDSQKTIQFINDMDKLFDIFNSRETPNSNIFNSPFNNASPQLDYIIKMTEMFTNLKVINKKNNIDVTNRTNFTNGCLNQDCLENLFGVFRQQHDNNTNPMPVQFIQSFKEIFCLQYFKHSPCANCLKDLDQVLTHVKEPSSQINWLFVFEEQNHLFNFKSIKIGTVDYRKLNIPERNAYTYVCGYLMKKCLEKHECQVYIEYVNHQKTLYQF
;
A
#
# COMPACT_ATOMS: atom_id res chain seq x y z
N MET A 1 -8.99 16.88 -0.12
CA MET A 1 -9.41 16.41 1.22
C MET A 1 -10.76 15.72 1.06
N LEU A 2 -10.77 14.44 0.72
CA LEU A 2 -12.00 13.66 0.54
C LEU A 2 -12.51 13.17 1.89
N ARG A 3 -13.76 13.51 2.19
CA ARG A 3 -14.57 12.78 3.17
C ARG A 3 -15.09 11.52 2.49
N GLY A 4 -14.91 10.39 3.17
CA GLY A 4 -15.20 9.05 2.66
C GLY A 4 -16.68 8.82 2.34
N ILE A 5 -16.88 8.14 1.21
CA ILE A 5 -18.08 7.35 0.97
C ILE A 5 -18.05 6.21 2.00
N LYS A 6 -19.14 6.04 2.75
CA LYS A 6 -19.31 4.96 3.73
C LYS A 6 -19.46 3.64 2.96
N TYR A 7 -18.36 2.96 2.70
CA TYR A 7 -18.42 1.57 2.25
C TYR A 7 -18.77 0.68 3.42
N ASN A 8 -19.81 -0.14 3.26
CA ASN A 8 -20.12 -1.23 4.16
C ASN A 8 -19.16 -2.37 3.83
N TRP A 9 -18.25 -2.72 4.73
CA TRP A 9 -17.31 -3.86 4.59
C TRP A 9 -17.97 -5.17 4.12
N LYS A 10 -19.28 -5.40 4.37
CA LYS A 10 -20.01 -6.55 3.83
C LYS A 10 -20.19 -6.53 2.31
N GLN A 11 -20.19 -5.36 1.67
CA GLN A 11 -20.18 -5.24 0.20
C GLN A 11 -18.81 -5.61 -0.39
N LEU A 12 -17.72 -5.46 0.39
CA LEU A 12 -16.39 -5.95 0.03
C LEU A 12 -16.30 -7.47 0.15
N ILE A 13 -17.06 -8.12 1.04
CA ILE A 13 -17.09 -9.59 1.16
C ILE A 13 -17.70 -10.26 -0.09
N ALA A 14 -18.61 -9.60 -0.80
CA ALA A 14 -19.11 -10.10 -2.08
C ALA A 14 -18.01 -10.12 -3.18
N TYR A 15 -16.99 -9.25 -3.09
CA TYR A 15 -15.81 -9.25 -3.96
C TYR A 15 -14.68 -10.16 -3.46
N TYR A 16 -14.73 -10.65 -2.22
CA TYR A 16 -13.77 -11.63 -1.68
C TYR A 16 -13.91 -13.03 -2.31
N LEU A 17 -15.02 -13.32 -2.98
CA LEU A 17 -15.27 -14.61 -3.62
C LEU A 17 -14.67 -14.70 -5.04
N GLU A 18 -14.30 -13.57 -5.64
CA GLU A 18 -13.67 -13.51 -6.96
C GLU A 18 -12.56 -12.43 -6.98
N PRO A 19 -11.37 -12.69 -6.39
CA PRO A 19 -10.23 -11.77 -6.40
C PRO A 19 -9.52 -11.76 -7.77
N PHE A 20 -10.28 -11.94 -8.84
CA PHE A 20 -9.81 -11.95 -10.20
C PHE A 20 -10.78 -11.21 -11.11
N PHE A 21 -10.28 -10.72 -12.22
CA PHE A 21 -11.10 -10.28 -13.34
C PHE A 21 -10.57 -10.91 -14.62
N GLU A 22 -11.40 -11.01 -15.65
CA GLU A 22 -11.04 -11.65 -16.91
C GLU A 22 -10.64 -10.60 -17.95
N VAL A 23 -9.50 -10.82 -18.62
CA VAL A 23 -9.01 -10.02 -19.76
C VAL A 23 -8.72 -10.99 -20.89
N ASP A 24 -9.36 -10.84 -22.04
CA ASP A 24 -9.18 -11.74 -23.21
C ASP A 24 -9.21 -13.26 -22.90
N GLY A 25 -10.10 -13.71 -22.01
CA GLY A 25 -10.18 -15.13 -21.65
C GLY A 25 -9.17 -15.58 -20.59
N GLN A 26 -8.36 -14.65 -20.05
CA GLN A 26 -7.37 -14.92 -19.01
C GLN A 26 -7.78 -14.32 -17.68
N GLN A 27 -7.68 -15.12 -16.61
CA GLN A 27 -7.90 -14.63 -15.25
C GLN A 27 -6.70 -13.83 -14.76
N VAL A 28 -6.96 -12.58 -14.39
CA VAL A 28 -6.00 -11.68 -13.74
C VAL A 28 -6.38 -11.57 -12.28
N ILE A 29 -5.57 -12.19 -11.42
CA ILE A 29 -5.73 -12.12 -9.96
C ILE A 29 -5.15 -10.79 -9.48
N TYR A 30 -5.91 -10.06 -8.66
CA TYR A 30 -5.40 -8.88 -7.98
C TYR A 30 -5.21 -9.16 -6.49
N MET A 31 -4.13 -8.61 -5.93
CA MET A 31 -3.81 -8.72 -4.51
C MET A 31 -3.67 -7.32 -3.93
N PHE A 32 -3.97 -7.17 -2.65
CA PHE A 32 -3.73 -5.91 -1.93
C PHE A 32 -2.27 -5.81 -1.47
N ASP A 33 -1.79 -4.59 -1.24
CA ASP A 33 -0.43 -4.34 -0.78
C ASP A 33 -0.23 -4.78 0.69
N PRO A 34 0.53 -5.87 0.97
CA PRO A 34 0.66 -6.38 2.33
C PRO A 34 1.29 -5.38 3.32
N PRO A 35 2.41 -4.68 3.03
CA PRO A 35 2.89 -3.54 3.80
C PRO A 35 1.84 -2.50 4.21
N HIS A 36 0.97 -2.05 3.29
CA HIS A 36 -0.05 -1.04 3.61
C HIS A 36 -1.19 -1.61 4.45
N LEU A 37 -1.61 -2.85 4.20
CA LEU A 37 -2.56 -3.55 5.07
C LEU A 37 -2.01 -3.70 6.48
N PHE A 38 -0.74 -4.10 6.59
CA PHE A 38 -0.06 -4.29 7.86
C PHE A 38 0.03 -3.00 8.68
N LYS A 39 0.43 -1.91 8.04
CA LYS A 39 0.42 -0.56 8.62
C LYS A 39 -0.99 -0.11 9.04
N SER A 40 -2.01 -0.44 8.26
CA SER A 40 -3.40 -0.10 8.58
C SER A 40 -3.88 -0.85 9.83
N THR A 41 -3.58 -2.15 9.92
CA THR A 41 -3.83 -2.96 11.12
C THR A 41 -3.09 -2.40 12.34
N PHE A 42 -1.83 -1.99 12.19
CA PHE A 42 -1.06 -1.33 13.25
C PHE A 42 -1.75 -0.04 13.74
N ASN A 43 -2.14 0.84 12.82
CA ASN A 43 -2.81 2.09 13.16
C ASN A 43 -4.16 1.85 13.86
N MET A 44 -4.87 0.78 13.48
CA MET A 44 -6.11 0.38 14.12
C MET A 44 -5.89 -0.18 15.53
N PHE A 45 -4.89 -1.05 15.71
CA PHE A 45 -4.50 -1.59 17.01
C PHE A 45 -4.16 -0.49 18.03
N PHE A 46 -3.54 0.60 17.56
CA PHE A 46 -3.21 1.74 18.41
C PHE A 46 -4.43 2.58 18.80
N LYS A 47 -5.47 2.58 17.97
CA LYS A 47 -6.66 3.44 18.14
C LYS A 47 -7.82 2.73 18.84
N TYR A 48 -7.96 1.43 18.60
CA TYR A 48 -9.13 0.65 18.96
C TYR A 48 -8.76 -0.55 19.85
N LEU A 49 -9.78 -1.16 20.43
CA LEU A 49 -9.70 -2.45 21.08
C LEU A 49 -10.11 -3.51 20.06
N PHE A 50 -9.35 -4.58 19.91
CA PHE A 50 -9.76 -5.71 19.08
C PHE A 50 -10.42 -6.76 19.95
N LYS A 51 -11.59 -7.26 19.54
CA LYS A 51 -12.26 -8.41 20.12
C LYS A 51 -12.22 -9.53 19.10
N ILE A 52 -11.45 -10.58 19.35
CA ILE A 52 -11.31 -11.74 18.46
C ILE A 52 -12.00 -12.89 19.17
N ASN A 53 -13.13 -13.37 18.64
CA ASN A 53 -14.04 -14.25 19.38
C ASN A 53 -14.47 -13.59 20.71
N GLU A 54 -14.11 -14.16 21.86
CA GLU A 54 -14.34 -13.58 23.20
C GLU A 54 -13.10 -12.91 23.79
N ASP A 55 -11.95 -13.03 23.14
CA ASP A 55 -10.68 -12.53 23.63
C ASP A 55 -10.48 -11.06 23.26
N LEU A 56 -9.83 -10.32 24.17
CA LEU A 56 -9.50 -8.91 23.98
C LEU A 56 -8.01 -8.74 23.66
N VAL A 57 -7.75 -7.93 22.64
CA VAL A 57 -6.41 -7.54 22.20
C VAL A 57 -6.31 -6.02 22.27
N ASP A 58 -5.42 -5.53 23.13
CA ASP A 58 -5.31 -4.11 23.46
C ASP A 58 -3.86 -3.67 23.57
N LYS A 59 -3.57 -2.56 22.90
CA LYS A 59 -2.30 -1.82 22.99
C LYS A 59 -1.89 -1.48 24.43
N LYS A 60 -2.81 -1.43 25.40
CA LYS A 60 -2.48 -1.23 26.83
C LYS A 60 -1.41 -2.21 27.34
N HIS A 61 -1.42 -3.45 26.85
CA HIS A 61 -0.44 -4.47 27.26
C HIS A 61 0.96 -4.17 26.74
N LEU A 62 1.04 -3.63 25.52
CA LEU A 62 2.29 -3.16 24.92
C LEU A 62 2.82 -1.93 25.65
N ASP A 63 1.94 -1.01 26.06
CA ASP A 63 2.31 0.16 26.88
C ASP A 63 2.93 -0.29 28.22
N ASN A 64 2.28 -1.23 28.91
CA ASN A 64 2.78 -1.79 30.18
C ASN A 64 4.14 -2.47 30.02
N PHE A 65 4.30 -3.28 28.97
CA PHE A 65 5.57 -3.93 28.66
C PHE A 65 6.68 -2.90 28.40
N TYR A 66 6.43 -1.90 27.56
CA TYR A 66 7.42 -0.87 27.26
C TYR A 66 7.81 -0.07 28.50
N ASN A 67 6.86 0.29 29.36
CA ASN A 67 7.13 1.02 30.60
C ASN A 67 7.98 0.25 31.60
N TYR A 68 7.91 -1.09 31.57
CA TYR A 68 8.80 -1.96 32.33
C TYR A 68 10.18 -2.06 31.66
N ASP A 69 10.22 -2.52 30.41
CA ASP A 69 11.45 -2.81 29.67
C ASP A 69 12.34 -1.58 29.48
N SER A 70 11.76 -0.39 29.28
CA SER A 70 12.51 0.87 29.12
C SER A 70 13.30 1.29 30.35
N LYS A 71 12.97 0.77 31.54
CA LYS A 71 13.68 1.03 32.80
C LYS A 71 14.78 0.01 33.08
N CYS A 72 14.82 -1.09 32.34
CA CYS A 72 15.83 -2.12 32.51
C CYS A 72 17.16 -1.67 31.91
N ASN A 73 18.27 -1.91 32.62
CA ASN A 73 19.62 -1.67 32.09
C ASN A 73 19.89 -2.51 30.83
N LEU A 74 19.40 -3.75 30.81
CA LEU A 74 19.43 -4.65 29.66
C LEU A 74 18.00 -4.86 29.16
N ARG A 75 17.69 -4.22 28.04
CA ARG A 75 16.36 -4.27 27.43
C ARG A 75 16.19 -5.55 26.61
N MET A 76 15.04 -6.20 26.75
CA MET A 76 14.65 -7.37 25.97
C MET A 76 14.21 -6.98 24.56
N ALA A 77 13.55 -5.83 24.42
CA ALA A 77 13.11 -5.28 23.14
C ALA A 77 13.79 -3.93 22.84
N PRO A 78 15.12 -3.89 22.61
CA PRO A 78 15.88 -2.63 22.50
C PRO A 78 15.46 -1.79 21.28
N LYS A 79 14.94 -2.43 20.22
CA LYS A 79 14.43 -1.74 19.02
C LYS A 79 13.10 -1.03 19.28
N LEU A 80 12.35 -1.41 20.32
CA LEU A 80 11.10 -0.76 20.69
C LEU A 80 11.42 0.55 21.40
N THR A 81 11.11 1.67 20.77
CA THR A 81 11.39 3.02 21.30
C THR A 81 10.12 3.80 21.59
N TYR A 82 10.24 4.97 22.20
CA TYR A 82 9.12 5.86 22.50
C TYR A 82 8.24 6.12 21.26
N PHE A 83 8.85 6.36 20.10
CA PHE A 83 8.15 6.62 18.84
C PHE A 83 7.36 5.42 18.30
N HIS A 84 7.64 4.21 18.76
CA HIS A 84 6.83 3.03 18.44
C HIS A 84 5.54 3.01 19.25
N ILE A 85 5.59 3.48 20.50
CA ILE A 85 4.47 3.47 21.44
C ILE A 85 3.58 4.70 21.30
N TYR A 86 4.20 5.84 20.99
CA TYR A 86 3.54 7.13 20.80
C TYR A 86 3.90 7.72 19.43
N PRO A 87 3.46 7.09 18.32
CA PRO A 87 3.82 7.53 16.98
C PRO A 87 3.15 8.87 16.62
N GLY A 88 3.93 9.80 16.07
CA GLY A 88 3.43 11.01 15.44
C GLY A 88 2.72 10.75 14.11
N LEU A 89 2.28 11.82 13.42
CA LEU A 89 1.57 11.69 12.13
C LEU A 89 2.43 11.02 11.05
N PHE A 90 3.70 11.42 10.93
CA PHE A 90 4.63 10.85 9.96
C PHE A 90 5.09 9.44 10.35
N ASP A 91 5.15 9.15 11.65
CA ASP A 91 5.55 7.83 12.14
C ASP A 91 4.51 6.76 11.80
N LYS A 92 3.21 7.11 11.85
CA LYS A 92 2.10 6.24 11.43
C LYS A 92 2.14 5.83 9.96
N MET A 93 2.95 6.52 9.14
CA MET A 93 3.16 6.19 7.74
C MET A 93 4.30 5.17 7.54
N LYS A 94 5.17 4.96 8.54
CA LYS A 94 6.37 4.12 8.43
C LYS A 94 6.03 2.66 8.72
N VAL A 95 6.00 1.82 7.68
CA VAL A 95 5.84 0.36 7.80
C VAL A 95 6.89 -0.24 8.75
N LYS A 96 8.11 0.30 8.76
CA LYS A 96 9.18 -0.10 9.69
C LYS A 96 8.74 -0.11 11.16
N LEU A 97 8.03 0.92 11.62
CA LEU A 97 7.59 0.99 13.02
C LEU A 97 6.54 -0.09 13.32
N ALA A 98 5.62 -0.33 12.38
CA ALA A 98 4.65 -1.40 12.49
C ALA A 98 5.33 -2.78 12.58
N ALA A 99 6.29 -3.05 11.70
CA ALA A 99 7.06 -4.30 11.67
C ALA A 99 7.85 -4.52 12.96
N GLN A 100 8.43 -3.46 13.53
CA GLN A 100 9.16 -3.57 14.80
C GLN A 100 8.24 -3.81 16.01
N VAL A 101 7.03 -3.22 16.02
CA VAL A 101 6.04 -3.47 17.09
C VAL A 101 5.47 -4.89 17.00
N PHE A 102 5.04 -5.30 15.81
CA PHE A 102 4.52 -6.65 15.55
C PHE A 102 5.64 -7.65 15.26
N SER A 103 6.71 -7.64 16.07
CA SER A 103 7.84 -8.55 15.87
C SER A 103 7.81 -9.75 16.81
N ALA A 104 8.35 -10.89 16.36
CA ALA A 104 8.56 -12.07 17.20
C ALA A 104 9.39 -11.74 18.46
N THR A 105 10.38 -10.84 18.36
CA THR A 105 11.17 -10.39 19.52
C THR A 105 10.33 -9.69 20.56
N VAL A 106 9.42 -8.79 20.17
CA VAL A 106 8.51 -8.11 21.10
C VAL A 106 7.56 -9.12 21.74
N ALA A 107 6.98 -10.02 20.96
CA ALA A 107 6.09 -11.06 21.48
C ALA A 107 6.81 -12.00 22.48
N ALA A 108 8.00 -12.48 22.14
CA ALA A 108 8.81 -13.31 23.03
C ALA A 108 9.17 -12.57 24.33
N SER A 109 9.56 -11.30 24.23
CA SER A 109 9.90 -10.48 25.39
C SER A 109 8.69 -10.27 26.30
N MET A 110 7.53 -9.92 25.74
CA MET A 110 6.29 -9.79 26.51
C MET A 110 5.90 -11.12 27.17
N SER A 111 6.07 -12.25 26.47
CA SER A 111 5.81 -13.59 27.02
C SER A 111 6.70 -13.90 28.23
N THR A 112 7.99 -13.57 28.16
CA THR A 112 8.90 -13.74 29.31
C THR A 112 8.47 -12.88 30.49
N VAL A 113 8.14 -11.60 30.26
CA VAL A 113 7.71 -10.69 31.33
C VAL A 113 6.37 -11.15 31.95
N LEU A 114 5.46 -11.70 31.14
CA LEU A 114 4.24 -12.35 31.61
C LEU A 114 4.55 -13.56 32.51
N ASN A 115 5.45 -14.46 32.09
CA ASN A 115 5.83 -15.63 32.86
C ASN A 115 6.56 -15.29 34.17
N CYS A 116 7.20 -14.12 34.23
CA CYS A 116 7.77 -13.58 35.47
C CYS A 116 6.72 -12.93 36.40
N GLY A 117 5.44 -12.91 36.02
CA GLY A 117 4.36 -12.30 36.80
C GLY A 117 4.32 -10.76 36.76
N LEU A 118 5.03 -10.15 35.81
CA LEU A 118 5.16 -8.68 35.71
C LEU A 118 4.17 -8.07 34.69
N LEU A 119 3.59 -8.91 33.82
CA LEU A 119 2.42 -8.56 33.01
C LEU A 119 1.20 -9.37 33.46
N LEU A 120 0.02 -8.79 33.27
CA LEU A 120 -1.26 -9.44 33.58
C LEU A 120 -1.55 -10.57 32.58
N ILE A 121 -2.23 -11.62 33.03
CA ILE A 121 -2.58 -12.81 32.22
C ILE A 121 -3.45 -12.43 31.00
N ASP A 122 -4.27 -11.38 31.11
CA ASP A 122 -5.06 -10.87 29.98
C ASP A 122 -4.20 -10.35 28.81
N SER A 123 -2.89 -10.12 29.02
CA SER A 123 -1.94 -9.76 27.96
C SER A 123 -1.65 -10.89 26.98
N GLN A 124 -1.89 -12.15 27.34
CA GLN A 124 -1.52 -13.33 26.53
C GLN A 124 -2.08 -13.25 25.11
N LYS A 125 -3.33 -12.80 24.95
CA LYS A 125 -3.98 -12.69 23.63
C LYS A 125 -3.38 -11.59 22.78
N THR A 126 -2.93 -10.50 23.40
CA THR A 126 -2.20 -9.44 22.70
C THR A 126 -0.82 -9.92 22.26
N ILE A 127 -0.11 -10.69 23.10
CA ILE A 127 1.19 -11.28 22.77
C ILE A 127 1.05 -12.23 21.57
N GLN A 128 0.03 -13.10 21.61
CA GLN A 128 -0.26 -14.01 20.52
C GLN A 128 -0.58 -13.24 19.22
N PHE A 129 -1.42 -12.20 19.29
CA PHE A 129 -1.73 -11.37 18.13
C PHE A 129 -0.48 -10.72 17.51
N ILE A 130 0.42 -10.16 18.33
CA ILE A 130 1.68 -9.57 17.87
C ILE A 130 2.53 -10.60 17.10
N ASN A 131 2.67 -11.81 17.65
CA ASN A 131 3.41 -12.90 17.01
C ASN A 131 2.72 -13.45 15.74
N ASP A 132 1.39 -13.46 15.75
CA ASP A 132 0.58 -13.92 14.62
C ASP A 132 0.70 -12.95 13.43
N MET A 133 0.73 -11.64 13.71
CA MET A 133 1.01 -10.61 12.71
C MET A 133 2.43 -10.69 12.15
N ASP A 134 3.45 -10.93 12.98
CA ASP A 134 4.85 -11.11 12.55
C ASP A 134 4.98 -12.19 11.46
N LYS A 135 4.49 -13.40 11.77
CA LYS A 135 4.54 -14.54 10.85
C LYS A 135 3.72 -14.32 9.59
N LEU A 136 2.55 -13.68 9.71
CA LEU A 136 1.75 -13.35 8.54
C LEU A 136 2.49 -12.38 7.61
N PHE A 137 3.18 -11.38 8.18
CA PHE A 137 3.96 -10.43 7.41
C PHE A 137 5.18 -11.09 6.76
N ASP A 138 5.86 -12.00 7.46
CA ASP A 138 6.94 -12.81 6.89
C ASP A 138 6.48 -13.62 5.66
N ILE A 139 5.29 -14.25 5.71
CA ILE A 139 4.73 -15.01 4.57
C ILE A 139 4.53 -14.11 3.35
N PHE A 140 3.92 -12.94 3.56
CA PHE A 140 3.62 -12.01 2.47
C PHE A 140 4.81 -11.16 2.01
N ASN A 141 5.92 -11.18 2.73
CA ASN A 141 7.15 -10.44 2.39
C ASN A 141 8.38 -11.36 2.32
N SER A 142 8.15 -12.61 1.91
CA SER A 142 9.17 -13.66 1.81
C SER A 142 10.25 -13.35 0.76
N ARG A 143 11.48 -13.80 1.04
CA ARG A 143 12.64 -13.67 0.14
C ARG A 143 13.56 -14.88 0.25
N GLU A 144 14.12 -15.32 -0.87
CA GLU A 144 15.19 -16.33 -0.86
C GLU A 144 16.44 -15.77 -0.18
N THR A 145 16.71 -16.25 1.04
CA THR A 145 17.90 -15.85 1.81
C THR A 145 18.52 -17.08 2.50
N PRO A 146 19.84 -17.12 2.73
CA PRO A 146 20.53 -18.31 3.25
C PRO A 146 20.10 -18.82 4.63
N ASN A 147 19.18 -18.14 5.32
CA ASN A 147 18.66 -18.51 6.64
C ASN A 147 17.17 -18.17 6.79
N SER A 148 16.39 -18.24 5.70
CA SER A 148 14.96 -17.97 5.76
C SER A 148 14.28 -18.91 6.74
N ASN A 149 13.52 -18.36 7.69
CA ASN A 149 12.61 -19.17 8.49
C ASN A 149 11.49 -19.73 7.57
N ILE A 150 10.75 -20.73 8.04
CA ILE A 150 9.69 -21.37 7.24
C ILE A 150 8.58 -20.38 6.82
N PHE A 151 8.37 -19.30 7.57
CA PHE A 151 7.38 -18.28 7.23
C PHE A 151 7.91 -17.23 6.25
N ASN A 152 9.23 -17.03 6.13
CA ASN A 152 9.90 -16.07 5.24
C ASN A 152 10.49 -16.75 3.98
N SER A 153 10.46 -18.09 3.88
CA SER A 153 10.77 -18.78 2.63
C SER A 153 9.69 -18.49 1.57
N PRO A 154 10.03 -18.54 0.26
CA PRO A 154 9.06 -18.36 -0.81
C PRO A 154 7.81 -19.22 -0.62
N PHE A 155 6.64 -18.62 -0.83
CA PHE A 155 5.38 -19.32 -0.65
C PHE A 155 5.27 -20.49 -1.64
N ASN A 156 5.11 -21.70 -1.10
CA ASN A 156 5.07 -22.94 -1.88
C ASN A 156 3.72 -23.66 -1.80
N ASN A 157 2.69 -22.99 -1.26
CA ASN A 157 1.36 -23.54 -1.04
C ASN A 157 1.33 -24.85 -0.22
N ALA A 158 2.32 -25.04 0.66
CA ALA A 158 2.39 -26.17 1.56
C ALA A 158 2.33 -25.74 3.03
N SER A 159 2.07 -26.71 3.90
CA SER A 159 2.22 -26.52 5.33
C SER A 159 3.69 -26.23 5.68
N PRO A 160 3.94 -25.38 6.69
CA PRO A 160 2.97 -24.78 7.61
C PRO A 160 2.43 -23.41 7.16
N GLN A 161 2.87 -22.87 6.02
CA GLN A 161 2.47 -21.52 5.57
C GLN A 161 0.97 -21.47 5.25
N LEU A 162 0.45 -22.47 4.53
CA LEU A 162 -0.98 -22.54 4.18
C LEU A 162 -1.87 -22.61 5.42
N ASP A 163 -1.53 -23.48 6.38
CA ASP A 163 -2.27 -23.61 7.66
C ASP A 163 -2.29 -22.28 8.42
N TYR A 164 -1.19 -21.53 8.36
CA TYR A 164 -1.10 -20.23 8.99
C TYR A 164 -1.97 -19.17 8.31
N ILE A 165 -2.00 -19.15 6.98
CA ILE A 165 -2.90 -18.26 6.21
C ILE A 165 -4.36 -18.57 6.54
N ILE A 166 -4.73 -19.86 6.63
CA ILE A 166 -6.09 -20.28 7.00
C ILE A 166 -6.44 -19.80 8.42
N LYS A 167 -5.54 -20.05 9.39
CA LYS A 167 -5.69 -19.56 10.78
C LYS A 167 -5.88 -18.03 10.82
N MET A 168 -5.08 -17.27 10.07
CA MET A 168 -5.17 -15.81 10.05
C MET A 168 -6.45 -15.33 9.36
N THR A 169 -6.89 -16.01 8.31
CA THR A 169 -8.16 -15.73 7.63
C THR A 169 -9.34 -15.90 8.60
N GLU A 170 -9.36 -16.97 9.37
CA GLU A 170 -10.36 -17.20 10.41
C GLU A 170 -10.29 -16.12 11.50
N MET A 171 -9.08 -15.78 11.98
CA MET A 171 -8.87 -14.74 12.98
C MET A 171 -9.44 -13.38 12.52
N PHE A 172 -9.14 -12.94 11.29
CA PHE A 172 -9.65 -11.68 10.75
C PHE A 172 -11.16 -11.71 10.48
N THR A 173 -11.71 -12.86 10.10
CA THR A 173 -13.16 -13.04 9.92
C THR A 173 -13.92 -12.83 11.25
N ASN A 174 -13.33 -13.29 12.34
CA ASN A 174 -13.89 -13.19 13.69
C ASN A 174 -13.47 -11.92 14.45
N LEU A 175 -12.65 -11.05 13.85
CA LEU A 175 -12.14 -9.84 14.49
C LEU A 175 -13.20 -8.74 14.46
N LYS A 176 -13.53 -8.22 15.64
CA LYS A 176 -14.34 -7.03 15.84
C LYS A 176 -13.48 -5.87 16.34
N VAL A 177 -13.75 -4.68 15.83
CA VAL A 177 -13.06 -3.44 16.21
C VAL A 177 -13.96 -2.63 17.12
N ILE A 178 -13.56 -2.47 18.37
CA ILE A 178 -14.33 -1.80 19.41
C ILE A 178 -13.72 -0.43 19.72
N ASN A 179 -14.55 0.60 19.79
CA ASN A 179 -14.12 1.93 20.19
C ASN A 179 -13.94 2.03 21.71
N LYS A 180 -12.72 2.35 22.16
CA LYS A 180 -12.34 2.42 23.58
C LYS A 180 -13.16 3.41 24.40
N LYS A 181 -13.74 4.46 23.79
CA LYS A 181 -14.46 5.51 24.52
C LYS A 181 -15.89 5.13 24.87
N ASN A 182 -16.56 4.38 24.02
CA ASN A 182 -18.00 4.09 24.13
C ASN A 182 -18.34 2.62 23.99
N ASN A 183 -17.33 1.75 23.85
CA ASN A 183 -17.47 0.30 23.66
C ASN A 183 -18.38 -0.12 22.50
N ILE A 184 -18.51 0.75 21.49
CA ILE A 184 -19.30 0.46 20.30
C ILE A 184 -18.45 -0.32 19.30
N ASP A 185 -19.05 -1.38 18.74
CA ASP A 185 -18.52 -2.09 17.58
C ASP A 185 -18.53 -1.17 16.34
N VAL A 186 -17.34 -0.87 15.85
CA VAL A 186 -17.08 -0.02 14.68
C VAL A 186 -16.42 -0.80 13.55
N THR A 187 -16.41 -2.14 13.59
CA THR A 187 -15.83 -3.01 12.55
C THR A 187 -16.30 -2.59 11.16
N ASN A 188 -17.60 -2.29 11.05
CA ASN A 188 -18.21 -1.93 9.78
C ASN A 188 -17.82 -0.56 9.23
N ARG A 189 -17.17 0.27 10.06
CA ARG A 189 -16.77 1.65 9.76
C ARG A 189 -15.26 1.77 9.63
N THR A 190 -14.51 0.69 9.87
CA THR A 190 -13.06 0.65 9.78
C THR A 190 -12.65 -0.07 8.51
N ASN A 191 -12.04 0.68 7.58
CA ASN A 191 -11.52 0.11 6.34
C ASN A 191 -10.09 -0.37 6.59
N PHE A 192 -9.85 -1.67 6.44
CA PHE A 192 -8.51 -2.26 6.47
C PHE A 192 -7.72 -1.99 5.17
N THR A 193 -8.38 -1.49 4.12
CA THR A 193 -7.80 -1.37 2.78
C THR A 193 -7.71 0.07 2.29
N ASN A 194 -6.52 0.43 1.81
CA ASN A 194 -6.27 1.41 0.76
C ASN A 194 -5.00 0.93 0.04
N GLY A 195 -5.14 0.21 -1.09
CA GLY A 195 -4.00 -0.11 -1.95
C GLY A 195 -4.08 -1.48 -2.62
N CYS A 196 -4.20 -1.50 -3.94
CA CYS A 196 -4.01 -2.68 -4.77
C CYS A 196 -2.52 -2.80 -5.13
N LEU A 197 -2.00 -4.03 -5.05
CA LEU A 197 -0.66 -4.51 -5.43
C LEU A 197 0.48 -4.06 -4.51
N ASN A 198 1.48 -4.93 -4.29
CA ASN A 198 2.68 -4.56 -3.53
C ASN A 198 3.37 -3.36 -4.23
N GLN A 199 3.22 -2.17 -3.65
CA GLN A 199 3.69 -0.93 -4.23
C GLN A 199 5.17 -0.70 -3.88
N ASP A 200 5.82 -1.54 -3.07
CA ASP A 200 7.19 -1.30 -2.58
C ASP A 200 8.19 -1.11 -3.73
N CYS A 201 8.08 -1.89 -4.81
CA CYS A 201 8.96 -1.74 -5.97
C CYS A 201 8.78 -0.38 -6.66
N LEU A 202 7.53 0.10 -6.76
CA LEU A 202 7.19 1.40 -7.31
C LEU A 202 7.57 2.54 -6.36
N GLU A 203 7.37 2.38 -5.05
CA GLU A 203 7.77 3.34 -4.03
C GLU A 203 9.29 3.50 -3.98
N ASN A 204 10.03 2.40 -4.09
CA ASN A 204 11.48 2.41 -4.23
C ASN A 204 11.91 3.12 -5.51
N LEU A 205 11.28 2.84 -6.65
CA LEU A 205 11.53 3.54 -7.91
C LEU A 205 11.25 5.04 -7.81
N PHE A 206 10.14 5.44 -7.20
CA PHE A 206 9.85 6.85 -6.89
C PHE A 206 10.87 7.45 -5.92
N GLY A 207 11.40 6.65 -4.99
CA GLY A 207 12.54 7.01 -4.15
C GLY A 207 13.77 7.36 -4.98
N VAL A 208 14.12 6.53 -5.97
CA VAL A 208 15.23 6.80 -6.89
C VAL A 208 14.99 8.09 -7.68
N PHE A 209 13.77 8.33 -8.19
CA PHE A 209 13.45 9.59 -8.89
C PHE A 209 13.59 10.82 -7.99
N ARG A 210 13.19 10.73 -6.72
CA ARG A 210 13.34 11.83 -5.76
C ARG A 210 14.79 12.07 -5.32
N GLN A 211 15.68 11.10 -5.51
CA GLN A 211 17.12 11.27 -5.25
C GLN A 211 17.85 11.96 -6.41
N GLN A 212 17.25 11.98 -7.60
CA GLN A 212 17.77 12.74 -8.74
C GLN A 212 17.65 14.25 -8.50
N HIS A 213 18.49 15.02 -9.19
CA HIS A 213 18.47 16.48 -9.16
C HIS A 213 18.54 17.06 -7.74
N ASP A 214 19.65 16.78 -7.03
CA ASP A 214 19.94 17.28 -5.68
C ASP A 214 18.93 16.85 -4.60
N ASN A 215 18.48 15.60 -4.65
CA ASN A 215 17.50 15.03 -3.71
C ASN A 215 16.18 15.82 -3.66
N ASN A 216 15.66 16.21 -4.83
CA ASN A 216 14.37 16.90 -4.90
C ASN A 216 13.22 15.97 -4.47
N THR A 217 12.78 16.13 -3.23
CA THR A 217 11.66 15.36 -2.65
C THR A 217 10.31 15.55 -3.35
N ASN A 218 10.15 16.59 -4.16
CA ASN A 218 8.93 16.87 -4.92
C ASN A 218 9.26 17.35 -6.35
N PRO A 219 9.66 16.45 -7.26
CA PRO A 219 10.04 16.82 -8.62
C PRO A 219 8.84 17.36 -9.42
N MET A 220 9.10 18.40 -10.21
CA MET A 220 8.16 18.87 -11.22
C MET A 220 7.92 17.78 -12.26
N PRO A 221 6.77 17.76 -12.97
CA PRO A 221 6.49 16.76 -14.00
C PRO A 221 7.61 16.64 -15.06
N VAL A 222 8.20 17.76 -15.45
CA VAL A 222 9.34 17.78 -16.40
C VAL A 222 10.58 17.11 -15.82
N GLN A 223 10.91 17.37 -14.55
CA GLN A 223 12.03 16.75 -13.85
C GLN A 223 11.81 15.24 -13.69
N PHE A 224 10.58 14.83 -13.34
CA PHE A 224 10.22 13.42 -13.27
C PHE A 224 10.41 12.72 -14.62
N ILE A 225 9.97 13.33 -15.72
CA ILE A 225 10.15 12.77 -17.08
C ILE A 225 11.63 12.64 -17.42
N GLN A 226 12.45 13.64 -17.07
CA GLN A 226 13.90 13.60 -17.29
C GLN A 226 14.55 12.47 -16.50
N SER A 227 14.30 12.40 -15.18
CA SER A 227 14.80 11.34 -14.31
C SER A 227 14.36 9.95 -14.78
N PHE A 228 13.09 9.80 -15.20
CA PHE A 228 12.58 8.54 -15.74
C PHE A 228 13.36 8.11 -16.98
N LYS A 229 13.53 9.01 -17.96
CA LYS A 229 14.28 8.72 -19.19
C LYS A 229 15.72 8.32 -18.88
N GLU A 230 16.37 9.06 -17.98
CA GLU A 230 17.74 8.79 -17.57
C GLU A 230 17.88 7.41 -16.91
N ILE A 231 17.09 7.13 -15.88
CA ILE A 231 17.13 5.85 -15.15
C ILE A 231 16.73 4.69 -16.04
N PHE A 232 15.72 4.88 -16.91
CA PHE A 232 15.33 3.89 -17.89
C PHE A 232 16.52 3.54 -18.79
N CYS A 233 17.17 4.52 -19.42
CA CYS A 233 18.34 4.28 -20.26
C CYS A 233 19.48 3.61 -19.47
N LEU A 234 19.80 4.09 -18.27
CA LEU A 234 20.88 3.54 -17.45
C LEU A 234 20.64 2.08 -17.03
N GLN A 235 19.40 1.71 -16.72
CA GLN A 235 19.05 0.33 -16.37
C GLN A 235 18.91 -0.55 -17.61
N TYR A 236 18.39 0.01 -18.70
CA TYR A 236 18.18 -0.70 -19.97
C TYR A 236 19.49 -1.07 -20.66
N PHE A 237 20.52 -0.21 -20.56
CA PHE A 237 21.85 -0.43 -21.13
C PHE A 237 22.88 -0.99 -20.14
N LYS A 238 22.45 -1.48 -18.96
CA LYS A 238 23.36 -2.16 -18.03
C LYS A 238 23.78 -3.51 -18.61
N HIS A 239 25.01 -3.62 -19.07
CA HIS A 239 25.61 -4.91 -19.46
C HIS A 239 25.82 -5.81 -18.24
N SER A 240 25.64 -7.12 -18.43
CA SER A 240 26.01 -8.12 -17.43
C SER A 240 27.55 -8.17 -17.30
N PRO A 241 28.13 -8.17 -16.08
CA PRO A 241 29.58 -8.09 -15.86
C PRO A 241 30.40 -9.21 -16.53
N CYS A 242 29.76 -10.31 -16.93
CA CYS A 242 30.41 -11.51 -17.47
C CYS A 242 29.91 -11.90 -18.87
N ALA A 243 29.08 -11.09 -19.53
CA ALA A 243 28.50 -11.43 -20.83
C ALA A 243 29.18 -10.63 -21.95
N ASN A 244 30.19 -11.23 -22.60
CA ASN A 244 30.81 -10.60 -23.76
C ASN A 244 29.98 -10.71 -25.05
N CYS A 245 28.85 -11.45 -25.06
CA CYS A 245 28.05 -11.71 -26.28
C CYS A 245 26.57 -12.08 -26.03
N LEU A 246 25.86 -11.52 -25.05
CA LEU A 246 24.38 -11.62 -25.08
C LEU A 246 23.87 -10.56 -26.06
N LYS A 247 22.95 -10.93 -26.98
CA LYS A 247 22.18 -9.95 -27.75
C LYS A 247 21.51 -9.02 -26.75
N ASP A 248 21.96 -7.77 -26.67
CA ASP A 248 21.20 -6.77 -25.93
C ASP A 248 19.97 -6.36 -26.77
N LEU A 249 19.15 -5.45 -26.23
CA LEU A 249 17.99 -4.90 -26.95
C LEU A 249 18.33 -3.59 -27.67
N ASP A 250 19.60 -3.37 -28.05
CA ASP A 250 20.07 -2.23 -28.85
C ASP A 250 19.30 -2.07 -30.16
N GLN A 251 18.67 -3.13 -30.68
CA GLN A 251 17.78 -3.07 -31.83
C GLN A 251 16.67 -2.03 -31.66
N VAL A 252 16.24 -1.74 -30.42
CA VAL A 252 15.29 -0.64 -30.15
C VAL A 252 15.89 0.73 -30.50
N LEU A 253 17.19 0.95 -30.26
CA LEU A 253 17.89 2.19 -30.65
C LEU A 253 17.96 2.33 -32.17
N THR A 254 18.09 1.23 -32.91
CA THR A 254 18.07 1.27 -34.39
C THR A 254 16.70 1.67 -34.97
N HIS A 255 15.65 1.67 -34.14
CA HIS A 255 14.30 2.08 -34.51
C HIS A 255 13.95 3.49 -34.03
N VAL A 256 14.84 4.14 -33.27
CA VAL A 256 14.78 5.57 -32.99
C VAL A 256 15.27 6.29 -34.24
N LYS A 257 14.35 6.75 -35.10
CA LYS A 257 14.71 7.47 -36.33
C LYS A 257 15.66 8.64 -36.00
N GLU A 258 16.72 8.79 -36.79
CA GLU A 258 17.66 9.90 -36.67
C GLU A 258 16.91 11.25 -36.59
N PRO A 259 17.37 12.18 -35.74
CA PRO A 259 16.87 13.55 -35.80
C PRO A 259 17.29 14.12 -37.15
N SER A 260 16.32 14.29 -38.05
CA SER A 260 16.52 14.95 -39.34
C SER A 260 17.32 16.24 -39.12
N SER A 261 18.46 16.31 -39.79
CA SER A 261 19.43 17.41 -39.75
C SER A 261 18.77 18.75 -40.09
N GLN A 262 18.41 19.50 -39.04
CA GLN A 262 18.33 20.96 -38.98
C GLN A 262 17.91 21.38 -37.56
N ILE A 263 18.85 21.35 -36.62
CA ILE A 263 18.65 21.97 -35.30
C ILE A 263 19.06 23.44 -35.44
N ASN A 264 18.11 24.30 -35.79
CA ASN A 264 18.21 25.72 -35.51
C ASN A 264 17.60 25.95 -34.13
N TRP A 265 18.44 26.33 -33.17
CA TRP A 265 18.01 26.77 -31.85
C TRP A 265 17.22 28.07 -31.95
N LEU A 266 15.90 27.97 -32.09
CA LEU A 266 15.01 29.10 -31.81
C LEU A 266 13.78 28.61 -31.04
N PHE A 267 13.79 28.95 -29.76
CA PHE A 267 12.59 29.10 -28.96
C PHE A 267 11.63 30.06 -29.68
N VAL A 268 10.57 29.51 -30.27
CA VAL A 268 9.35 30.24 -30.60
C VAL A 268 8.19 29.35 -30.19
N PHE A 269 7.51 29.74 -29.12
CA PHE A 269 6.18 29.22 -28.79
C PHE A 269 5.21 29.83 -29.80
N GLU A 270 4.64 29.01 -30.69
CA GLU A 270 3.36 29.33 -31.34
C GLU A 270 2.67 28.05 -31.86
N GLU A 271 1.34 28.06 -31.72
CA GLU A 271 0.40 26.93 -31.78
C GLU A 271 0.39 26.19 -33.12
N GLN A 272 0.71 24.88 -33.18
CA GLN A 272 0.32 24.04 -34.34
C GLN A 272 0.06 22.55 -34.03
N ASN A 273 -1.14 22.14 -34.43
CA ASN A 273 -1.58 20.89 -35.06
C ASN A 273 -0.71 19.62 -34.95
N HIS A 274 -1.36 18.60 -34.37
CA HIS A 274 -1.10 17.16 -34.42
C HIS A 274 -0.07 16.68 -35.44
N LEU A 275 1.14 16.32 -34.96
CA LEU A 275 2.17 15.68 -35.78
C LEU A 275 2.90 14.53 -35.06
N PHE A 276 2.16 13.66 -34.38
CA PHE A 276 2.68 12.36 -33.94
C PHE A 276 1.86 11.23 -34.53
N ASN A 277 2.33 10.66 -35.65
CA ASN A 277 1.79 9.40 -36.16
C ASN A 277 2.52 8.25 -35.47
N PHE A 278 2.08 7.92 -34.24
CA PHE A 278 2.53 6.74 -33.53
C PHE A 278 2.06 5.49 -34.30
N LYS A 279 2.98 4.57 -34.62
CA LYS A 279 2.57 3.20 -34.97
C LYS A 279 1.95 2.62 -33.72
N SER A 280 0.62 2.58 -33.70
CA SER A 280 -0.14 2.00 -32.60
C SER A 280 0.32 0.56 -32.40
N ILE A 281 0.66 0.23 -31.15
CA ILE A 281 0.57 -1.15 -30.70
C ILE A 281 -0.83 -1.62 -31.10
N LYS A 282 -0.92 -2.61 -31.99
CA LYS A 282 -2.21 -3.24 -32.32
C LYS A 282 -2.61 -4.05 -31.10
N ILE A 283 -3.27 -3.36 -30.20
CA ILE A 283 -4.13 -3.91 -29.17
C ILE A 283 -5.08 -4.85 -29.91
N GLY A 284 -4.92 -6.16 -29.74
CA GLY A 284 -5.70 -7.18 -30.45
C GLY A 284 -7.20 -7.04 -30.19
N THR A 285 -7.54 -6.49 -29.03
CA THR A 285 -8.88 -6.25 -28.52
C THR A 285 -8.84 -5.09 -27.52
N VAL A 286 -9.74 -4.11 -27.66
CA VAL A 286 -9.94 -3.00 -26.69
C VAL A 286 -10.86 -3.42 -25.54
N ASP A 287 -10.79 -4.69 -25.17
CA ASP A 287 -11.59 -5.32 -24.11
C ASP A 287 -11.33 -4.67 -22.75
N TYR A 288 -10.13 -4.13 -22.49
CA TYR A 288 -9.83 -3.31 -21.31
C TYR A 288 -10.68 -2.04 -21.19
N ARG A 289 -11.23 -1.50 -22.29
CA ARG A 289 -12.16 -0.36 -22.26
C ARG A 289 -13.59 -0.77 -21.85
N LYS A 290 -13.86 -2.07 -21.85
CA LYS A 290 -15.10 -2.68 -21.37
C LYS A 290 -14.90 -3.41 -20.05
N LEU A 291 -13.69 -3.43 -19.49
CA LEU A 291 -13.50 -3.87 -18.11
C LEU A 291 -14.37 -2.98 -17.24
N ASN A 292 -15.33 -3.60 -16.56
CA ASN A 292 -16.15 -2.93 -15.56
C ASN A 292 -15.31 -2.77 -14.28
N ILE A 293 -14.13 -2.16 -14.42
CA ILE A 293 -13.28 -1.75 -13.30
C ILE A 293 -14.13 -0.75 -12.51
N PRO A 294 -14.08 -0.71 -11.16
CA PRO A 294 -14.73 0.32 -10.36
C PRO A 294 -14.14 1.74 -10.57
N GLU A 295 -13.62 2.05 -11.76
CA GLU A 295 -13.19 3.36 -12.25
C GLU A 295 -14.32 4.38 -12.34
N ARG A 296 -15.59 3.95 -12.39
CA ARG A 296 -16.74 4.89 -12.31
C ARG A 296 -16.60 5.83 -11.12
N ASN A 297 -16.06 5.35 -10.00
CA ASN A 297 -15.84 6.18 -8.80
C ASN A 297 -14.65 7.12 -8.95
N ALA A 298 -13.59 6.72 -9.65
CA ALA A 298 -12.42 7.57 -9.88
C ALA A 298 -12.74 8.71 -10.86
N TYR A 299 -13.49 8.42 -11.93
CA TYR A 299 -13.97 9.43 -12.87
C TYR A 299 -14.93 10.41 -12.20
N THR A 300 -15.95 9.92 -11.47
CA THR A 300 -16.86 10.77 -10.70
C THR A 300 -16.11 11.60 -9.66
N TYR A 301 -15.06 11.06 -9.05
CA TYR A 301 -14.25 11.79 -8.09
C TYR A 301 -13.45 12.94 -8.73
N VAL A 302 -12.76 12.68 -9.85
CA VAL A 302 -12.00 13.70 -10.58
C VAL A 302 -12.94 14.78 -11.12
N CYS A 303 -14.08 14.38 -11.73
CA CYS A 303 -15.10 15.31 -12.19
C CYS A 303 -15.67 16.15 -11.03
N GLY A 304 -15.97 15.54 -9.88
CA GLY A 304 -16.46 16.24 -8.70
C GLY A 304 -15.43 17.22 -8.11
N TYR A 305 -14.15 16.86 -8.12
CA TYR A 305 -13.06 17.75 -7.71
C TYR A 305 -12.93 18.96 -8.65
N LEU A 306 -12.97 18.73 -9.97
CA LEU A 306 -12.93 19.80 -10.96
C LEU A 306 -14.16 20.70 -10.84
N MET A 307 -15.36 20.15 -10.65
CA MET A 307 -16.57 20.92 -10.43
C MET A 307 -16.49 21.80 -9.20
N LYS A 308 -15.94 21.28 -8.10
CA LYS A 308 -15.70 22.08 -6.88
C LYS A 308 -14.74 23.24 -7.17
N LYS A 309 -13.65 22.99 -7.91
CA LYS A 309 -12.70 24.03 -8.29
C LYS A 309 -13.28 25.08 -9.22
N CYS A 310 -14.20 24.70 -10.09
CA CYS A 310 -14.95 25.63 -10.91
C CYS A 310 -15.93 26.48 -10.09
N LEU A 311 -16.62 25.91 -9.09
CA LEU A 311 -17.48 26.68 -8.17
C LEU A 311 -16.72 27.73 -7.35
N GLU A 312 -15.44 27.50 -7.06
CA GLU A 312 -14.58 28.49 -6.39
C GLU A 312 -14.28 29.71 -7.29
N LYS A 313 -14.55 29.63 -8.61
CA LYS A 313 -14.23 30.70 -9.59
C LYS A 313 -15.42 31.17 -10.45
N HIS A 314 -16.50 30.40 -10.56
CA HIS A 314 -17.67 30.70 -11.36
C HIS A 314 -18.93 30.74 -10.49
N GLU A 315 -19.58 31.91 -10.45
CA GLU A 315 -20.83 32.17 -9.71
C GLU A 315 -22.07 32.20 -10.62
N CYS A 316 -21.98 31.69 -11.85
CA CYS A 316 -23.11 31.76 -12.77
C CYS A 316 -24.23 30.77 -12.39
N GLN A 317 -25.48 31.28 -12.40
CA GLN A 317 -26.66 30.56 -11.94
C GLN A 317 -26.87 29.22 -12.68
N VAL A 318 -26.62 29.20 -13.99
CA VAL A 318 -26.72 28.00 -14.85
C VAL A 318 -25.81 26.87 -14.36
N TYR A 319 -24.59 27.22 -13.92
CA TYR A 319 -23.63 26.23 -13.45
C TYR A 319 -23.97 25.73 -12.04
N ILE A 320 -24.45 26.62 -11.16
CA ILE A 320 -24.93 26.26 -9.83
C ILE A 320 -26.11 25.29 -9.92
N GLU A 321 -27.06 25.54 -10.82
CA GLU A 321 -28.20 24.65 -11.08
C GLU A 321 -27.75 23.30 -11.65
N TYR A 322 -26.81 23.29 -12.59
CA TYR A 322 -26.24 22.06 -13.13
C TYR A 322 -25.55 21.20 -12.06
N VAL A 323 -24.75 21.82 -11.17
CA VAL A 323 -24.11 21.11 -10.05
C VAL A 323 -25.14 20.57 -9.05
N ASN A 324 -26.20 21.33 -8.76
CA ASN A 324 -27.25 20.88 -7.86
C ASN A 324 -28.07 19.72 -8.45
N HIS A 325 -28.35 19.75 -9.76
CA HIS A 325 -29.00 18.66 -10.47
C HIS A 325 -28.17 17.36 -10.46
N GLN A 326 -26.84 17.48 -10.61
CA GLN A 326 -25.91 16.35 -10.53
C GLN A 326 -25.85 15.73 -9.12
N LYS A 327 -25.93 16.52 -8.04
CA LYS A 327 -25.96 16.00 -6.66
C LYS A 327 -27.16 15.10 -6.37
N THR A 328 -28.30 15.34 -7.02
CA THR A 328 -29.51 14.52 -6.90
C THR A 328 -29.42 13.17 -7.63
N LEU A 329 -28.56 13.04 -8.65
CA LEU A 329 -28.44 11.82 -9.46
C LEU A 329 -27.50 10.75 -8.85
N TYR A 330 -26.66 11.11 -7.88
CA TYR A 330 -25.66 10.21 -7.27
C TYR A 330 -25.97 9.79 -5.83
N GLN A 331 -27.23 9.86 -5.38
CA GLN A 331 -27.66 9.24 -4.12
C GLN A 331 -28.04 7.76 -4.35
N PHE A 332 -27.05 6.88 -4.42
CA PHE A 332 -27.18 5.45 -4.13
C PHE A 332 -25.91 4.92 -3.45
#